data_AF-A0A7Y0SR55-F1
#
_entry.id   AF-A0A7Y0SR55-F1
#
_cell.length_a   1.000
_cell.length_b   1.000
_cell.length_c   1.000
_cell.angle_alpha   90.00
_cell.angle_beta   90.00
_cell.angle_gamma   90.00
#
_symmetry.space_group_name_H-M   'P 1'
#
loop_
_entity.id
_entity.type
_entity.pdbx_description
1 polymer ?
#
loop_
_entity_poly.entity_id
_entity_poly.type
_entity_poly.pdbx_seq_one_letter_code
_entity_poly.pdbx_strand_id
1 'polypeptide(L)'
;MSLDNRWTVEQRYRRLEQIPQCDIEEMTLSRQQDKGFPSFHIAPRFGLLNDPNGLCYFNGEHHIFYQWTPVGPVHGMKYWYHLSTKDFIHFTDHGVGLHPDQDYDSHGVYSGGALVENNKALLFFTGNKRDQNWNRIPTQCFATMDSDGNIEKHG
;
A
#
# COMPACT_ATOMS: atom_id res chain seq x y z
N MET A 1 6.70 12.90 -17.72
CA MET A 1 7.26 12.85 -16.36
C MET A 1 8.67 12.31 -16.44
N SER A 2 9.68 13.15 -16.22
CA SER A 2 11.06 12.67 -16.11
C SER A 2 11.15 11.78 -14.88
N LEU A 3 11.57 10.53 -15.04
CA LEU A 3 11.94 9.71 -13.90
C LEU A 3 13.06 10.45 -13.17
N ASP A 4 12.93 10.59 -11.85
CA ASP A 4 14.00 11.10 -11.02
C ASP A 4 15.20 10.15 -11.17
N ASN A 5 16.22 10.57 -11.93
CA ASN A 5 17.40 9.75 -12.27
C ASN A 5 18.26 9.39 -11.04
N ARG A 6 17.88 9.84 -9.84
CA ARG A 6 18.55 9.49 -8.58
C ARG A 6 18.24 8.07 -8.08
N TRP A 7 17.19 7.42 -8.59
CA TRP A 7 16.76 6.10 -8.14
C TRP A 7 16.85 5.04 -9.24
N THR A 8 17.63 3.99 -9.00
CA THR A 8 17.69 2.83 -9.90
C THR A 8 16.38 2.03 -9.86
N VAL A 9 16.18 1.14 -10.84
CA VAL A 9 15.06 0.19 -10.80
C VAL A 9 15.16 -0.71 -9.55
N GLU A 10 16.35 -1.23 -9.27
CA GLU A 10 16.60 -2.09 -8.10
C GLU A 10 16.25 -1.39 -6.78
N GLN A 11 16.67 -0.14 -6.61
CA GLN A 11 16.33 0.64 -5.40
C GLN A 11 14.82 0.86 -5.24
N ARG A 12 14.12 1.17 -6.35
CA ARG A 12 12.67 1.38 -6.34
C ARG A 12 11.88 0.12 -6.03
N TYR A 13 12.37 -1.03 -6.48
CA TYR A 13 11.70 -2.32 -6.32
C TYR A 13 12.25 -3.15 -5.15
N ARG A 14 13.10 -2.58 -4.29
CA ARG A 14 13.46 -3.18 -2.99
C ARG A 14 12.19 -3.35 -2.15
N ARG A 15 12.04 -4.52 -1.56
CA ARG A 15 10.89 -4.88 -0.72
C ARG A 15 11.03 -4.31 0.68
N LEU A 16 9.91 -4.05 1.36
CA LEU A 16 9.86 -3.55 2.74
C LEU A 16 10.74 -4.40 3.67
N GLU A 17 10.63 -5.73 3.53
CA GLU A 17 11.31 -6.72 4.36
C GLU A 17 12.85 -6.72 4.17
N GLN A 18 13.33 -6.05 3.12
CA GLN A 18 14.75 -5.90 2.79
C GLN A 18 15.31 -4.54 3.19
N ILE A 19 14.48 -3.63 3.71
CA ILE A 19 14.93 -2.32 4.17
C ILE A 19 15.55 -2.49 5.57
N PRO A 20 16.82 -2.09 5.78
CA PRO A 20 17.42 -2.10 7.10
C PRO A 20 16.58 -1.32 8.11
N GLN A 21 16.52 -1.83 9.34
CA GLN A 21 15.76 -1.19 10.42
C GLN A 21 16.24 0.25 10.70
N CYS A 22 17.54 0.51 10.59
CA CYS A 22 18.11 1.86 10.72
C CYS A 22 17.57 2.84 9.67
N ASP A 23 17.35 2.38 8.43
CA ASP A 23 16.83 3.22 7.35
C ASP A 23 15.34 3.55 7.61
N ILE A 24 14.57 2.59 8.12
CA ILE A 24 13.17 2.82 8.54
C ILE A 24 13.11 3.85 9.67
N GLU A 25 14.01 3.74 10.65
CA GLU A 25 14.11 4.69 11.77
C GLU A 25 14.50 6.08 11.28
N GLU A 26 15.49 6.19 10.40
CA GLU A 26 15.91 7.46 9.80
C GLU A 26 14.76 8.14 9.03
N MET A 27 14.06 7.39 8.16
CA MET A 27 12.93 7.94 7.42
C MET A 27 11.77 8.35 8.34
N THR A 28 11.51 7.57 9.40
CA THR A 28 10.48 7.89 10.39
C THR A 28 10.83 9.17 11.17
N LEU A 29 12.10 9.32 11.57
CA LEU A 29 12.61 10.50 12.26
C LEU A 29 12.57 11.74 11.36
N SER A 30 13.00 11.60 10.10
CA SER A 30 12.92 12.68 9.11
C SER A 30 11.49 13.18 8.95
N ARG A 31 10.51 12.28 8.82
CA ARG A 31 9.08 12.62 8.77
C ARG A 31 8.60 13.31 10.05
N GLN A 32 9.01 12.84 11.23
CA GLN A 32 8.64 13.47 12.51
C GLN A 32 9.18 14.91 12.66
N GLN A 33 10.33 15.20 12.05
CA GLN A 33 10.97 16.52 12.11
C GLN A 33 10.46 17.48 11.03
N ASP A 34 9.76 16.99 10.01
CA ASP A 34 9.18 17.82 8.96
C ASP A 34 7.98 18.62 9.48
N LYS A 35 8.21 19.92 9.67
CA LYS A 35 7.20 20.88 10.12
C LYS A 35 6.06 21.09 9.11
N GLY A 36 6.28 20.74 7.84
CA GLY A 36 5.27 20.79 6.78
C GLY A 36 4.46 19.50 6.66
N PHE A 37 4.77 18.46 7.44
CA PHE A 37 4.09 17.18 7.32
C PHE A 37 2.62 17.28 7.76
N PRO A 38 1.66 16.70 7.01
CA PRO A 38 0.25 16.78 7.37
C PRO A 38 -0.04 16.23 8.77
N SER A 39 -0.81 16.99 9.55
CA SER A 39 -1.21 16.61 10.92
C SER A 39 -2.69 16.22 11.05
N PHE A 40 -3.51 16.49 10.02
CA PHE A 40 -4.97 16.29 10.05
C PHE A 40 -5.51 15.46 8.86
N HIS A 41 -4.65 15.10 7.91
CA HIS A 41 -5.02 14.30 6.74
C HIS A 41 -4.18 13.03 6.73
N ILE A 42 -4.70 11.99 6.07
CA ILE A 42 -3.95 10.75 5.83
C ILE A 42 -2.62 11.10 5.15
N ALA A 43 -1.53 10.60 5.74
CA ALA A 43 -0.18 10.73 5.23
C ALA A 43 0.61 9.47 5.64
N PRO A 44 1.62 9.05 4.86
CA PRO A 44 2.31 7.80 5.13
C PRO A 44 3.23 7.92 6.34
N ARG A 45 3.47 6.80 7.03
CA ARG A 45 4.44 6.75 8.14
C ARG A 45 5.87 7.11 7.70
N PHE A 46 6.20 6.83 6.46
CA PHE A 46 7.41 7.26 5.74
C PHE A 46 7.26 6.88 4.26
N GLY A 47 8.21 7.25 3.41
CA GLY A 47 8.17 6.91 1.98
C GLY A 47 7.09 7.68 1.21
N LEU A 48 6.49 7.05 0.21
CA LEU A 48 5.53 7.68 -0.69
C LEU A 48 4.14 7.07 -0.54
N LEU A 49 3.13 7.94 -0.42
CA LEU A 49 1.71 7.62 -0.55
C LEU A 49 1.23 8.07 -1.94
N ASN A 50 0.37 7.28 -2.59
CA ASN A 50 -0.35 7.72 -3.78
C ASN A 50 -1.85 7.39 -3.76
N ASP A 51 -2.33 6.55 -4.67
CA ASP A 51 -3.76 6.36 -4.94
C ASP A 51 -4.49 5.84 -3.69
N PRO A 52 -5.68 6.38 -3.35
CA PRO A 52 -6.59 5.73 -2.41
C PRO A 52 -7.18 4.47 -3.04
N ASN A 53 -7.40 3.45 -2.22
CA ASN A 53 -7.85 2.13 -2.64
C ASN A 53 -8.84 1.55 -1.63
N GLY A 54 -9.63 0.57 -2.08
CA GLY A 54 -10.39 -0.30 -1.18
C GLY A 54 -11.35 0.41 -0.22
N LEU A 55 -11.76 1.65 -0.51
CA LEU A 55 -12.66 2.41 0.37
C LEU A 55 -14.01 1.68 0.49
N CYS A 56 -14.36 1.24 1.69
CA CYS A 56 -15.66 0.62 1.97
C CYS A 56 -16.11 0.86 3.42
N TYR A 57 -17.39 0.65 3.67
CA TYR A 57 -17.94 0.59 5.03
C TYR A 57 -18.18 -0.88 5.41
N PHE A 58 -17.47 -1.37 6.41
CA PHE A 58 -17.49 -2.77 6.82
C PHE A 58 -17.27 -2.88 8.33
N ASN A 59 -17.95 -3.83 8.97
CA ASN A 59 -17.85 -4.08 10.42
C ASN A 59 -17.96 -2.82 11.32
N GLY A 60 -18.82 -1.87 10.93
CA GLY A 60 -19.07 -0.64 11.70
C GLY A 60 -18.09 0.51 11.45
N GLU A 61 -17.10 0.36 10.56
CA GLU A 61 -16.08 1.36 10.26
C GLU A 61 -15.91 1.59 8.76
N HIS A 62 -15.38 2.75 8.37
CA HIS A 62 -14.89 2.99 7.03
C HIS A 62 -13.45 2.48 6.95
N HIS A 63 -13.18 1.53 6.07
CA HIS A 63 -11.84 1.04 5.77
C HIS A 63 -11.31 1.79 4.56
N ILE A 64 -10.07 2.27 4.64
CA ILE A 64 -9.39 3.01 3.59
C ILE A 64 -8.02 2.39 3.39
N PHE A 65 -7.70 2.03 2.15
CA PHE A 65 -6.37 1.60 1.78
C PHE A 65 -5.71 2.69 0.94
N TYR A 66 -4.39 2.69 0.85
CA TYR A 66 -3.67 3.52 -0.11
C TYR A 66 -2.45 2.79 -0.64
N GLN A 67 -2.05 3.10 -1.88
CA GLN A 67 -0.78 2.60 -2.39
C GLN A 67 0.37 3.27 -1.64
N TRP A 68 1.28 2.45 -1.16
CA TRP A 68 2.44 2.86 -0.40
C TRP A 68 3.73 2.29 -1.00
N THR A 69 4.75 3.13 -1.11
CA THR A 69 6.13 2.73 -1.44
C THR A 69 7.03 3.06 -0.25
N PRO A 70 7.58 2.04 0.45
CA PRO A 70 8.31 2.25 1.70
C PRO A 70 9.72 2.81 1.50
N VAL A 71 10.32 2.58 0.33
CA VAL A 71 11.76 2.86 0.11
C VAL A 71 12.11 4.34 0.09
N GLY A 72 11.15 5.24 -0.13
CA GLY A 72 11.39 6.67 -0.21
C GLY A 72 10.34 7.44 -1.01
N PRO A 73 10.56 8.74 -1.28
CA PRO A 73 9.64 9.61 -2.01
C PRO A 73 9.67 9.37 -3.53
N VAL A 74 9.53 8.10 -3.95
CA VAL A 74 9.62 7.66 -5.34
C VAL A 74 8.59 6.57 -5.62
N HIS A 75 8.08 6.51 -6.85
CA HIS A 75 7.26 5.38 -7.27
C HIS A 75 8.11 4.13 -7.45
N GLY A 76 7.75 3.05 -6.75
CA GLY A 76 8.46 1.78 -6.80
C GLY A 76 7.54 0.62 -6.47
N MET A 77 8.04 -0.33 -5.68
CA MET A 77 7.24 -1.45 -5.18
C MET A 77 6.01 -0.90 -4.44
N LYS A 78 4.81 -1.38 -4.83
CA LYS A 78 3.54 -0.93 -4.25
C LYS A 78 2.99 -1.97 -3.28
N TYR A 79 2.65 -1.48 -2.10
CA TYR A 79 1.88 -2.17 -1.06
C TYR A 79 0.53 -1.45 -0.92
N TRP A 80 -0.49 -2.11 -0.38
CA TRP A 80 -1.63 -1.39 0.19
C TRP A 80 -1.46 -1.26 1.69
N TYR A 81 -1.45 -0.03 2.18
CA TYR A 81 -1.45 0.28 3.60
C TYR A 81 -2.90 0.56 4.06
N HIS A 82 -3.28 0.09 5.24
CA HIS A 82 -4.66 0.02 5.70
C HIS A 82 -4.91 0.93 6.91
N LEU A 83 -5.93 1.77 6.80
CA LEU A 83 -6.50 2.57 7.88
C LEU A 83 -7.99 2.27 8.05
N SER A 84 -8.54 2.46 9.24
CA SER A 84 -9.99 2.55 9.43
C SER A 84 -10.40 3.81 10.18
N THR A 85 -11.65 4.25 10.02
CA THR A 85 -12.19 5.44 10.70
C THR A 85 -13.70 5.34 10.89
N LYS A 86 -14.22 5.97 11.93
CA LYS A 86 -15.67 6.14 12.15
C LYS A 86 -16.19 7.51 11.72
N ASP A 87 -15.30 8.50 11.57
CA ASP A 87 -15.67 9.91 11.44
C ASP A 87 -14.85 10.69 10.39
N PHE A 88 -13.92 10.03 9.68
CA PHE A 88 -12.97 10.64 8.73
C PHE A 88 -12.05 11.72 9.32
N ILE A 89 -11.95 11.76 10.65
CA ILE A 89 -11.08 12.69 11.39
C ILE A 89 -10.02 11.89 12.15
N HIS A 90 -10.45 10.83 12.84
CA HIS A 90 -9.59 9.95 13.62
C HIS A 90 -9.41 8.61 12.89
N PHE A 91 -8.17 8.20 12.69
CA PHE A 91 -7.83 6.99 11.96
C PHE A 91 -7.11 5.98 12.87
N THR A 92 -7.53 4.71 12.81
CA THR A 92 -6.79 3.57 13.35
C THR A 92 -5.86 3.04 12.28
N ASP A 93 -4.58 2.89 12.62
CA ASP A 93 -3.54 2.33 11.75
C ASP A 93 -3.48 0.81 11.89
N HIS A 94 -3.67 0.08 10.78
CA HIS A 94 -3.62 -1.38 10.72
C HIS A 94 -2.34 -1.91 10.04
N GLY A 95 -1.45 -1.03 9.58
CA GLY A 95 -0.23 -1.40 8.89
C GLY A 95 -0.44 -1.77 7.42
N VAL A 96 0.36 -2.72 6.93
CA VAL A 96 0.27 -3.19 5.54
C VAL A 96 -0.86 -4.21 5.43
N GLY A 97 -1.85 -3.92 4.58
CA GLY A 97 -2.96 -4.82 4.30
C GLY A 97 -2.71 -5.78 3.14
N LEU A 98 -2.05 -5.34 2.07
CA LEU A 98 -1.64 -6.21 0.95
C LEU A 98 -0.16 -6.03 0.61
N HIS A 99 0.60 -7.12 0.73
CA HIS A 99 2.00 -7.22 0.32
C HIS A 99 2.11 -7.65 -1.15
N PRO A 100 3.16 -7.32 -1.93
CA PRO A 100 3.37 -7.86 -3.28
C PRO A 100 4.06 -9.24 -3.23
N ASP A 101 3.45 -10.21 -2.57
CA ASP A 101 4.03 -11.49 -2.14
C ASP A 101 3.62 -12.71 -2.98
N GLN A 102 2.87 -12.51 -4.05
CA GLN A 102 2.46 -13.56 -4.98
C GLN A 102 3.10 -13.38 -6.35
N ASP A 103 3.08 -14.43 -7.19
CA ASP A 103 3.69 -14.36 -8.53
C ASP A 103 3.06 -13.24 -9.40
N TYR A 104 1.74 -13.16 -9.39
CA TYR A 104 0.94 -12.23 -10.18
C TYR A 104 1.07 -10.76 -9.74
N ASP A 105 1.53 -10.50 -8.52
CA ASP A 105 1.77 -9.15 -7.99
C ASP A 105 3.21 -8.93 -7.51
N SER A 106 4.13 -9.77 -7.99
CA SER A 106 5.56 -9.78 -7.63
C SER A 106 6.28 -8.44 -7.78
N HIS A 107 5.71 -7.51 -8.55
CA HIS A 107 6.21 -6.16 -8.81
C HIS A 107 5.21 -5.06 -8.39
N GLY A 108 4.27 -5.37 -7.49
CA GLY A 108 3.40 -4.40 -6.84
C GLY A 108 1.93 -4.78 -6.82
N VAL A 109 1.27 -4.45 -5.71
CA VAL A 109 -0.18 -4.44 -5.58
C VAL A 109 -0.67 -3.08 -6.07
N TYR A 110 -1.16 -3.02 -7.31
CA TYR A 110 -1.64 -1.79 -7.92
C TYR A 110 -3.07 -1.46 -7.48
N SER A 111 -3.62 -0.37 -8.01
CA SER A 111 -4.86 0.22 -7.50
C SER A 111 -6.07 -0.67 -7.76
N GLY A 112 -7.14 -0.37 -7.04
CA GLY A 112 -8.38 -1.12 -7.05
C GLY A 112 -9.36 -0.60 -6.01
N GLY A 113 -10.42 -1.37 -5.75
CA GLY A 113 -11.53 -0.96 -4.91
C GLY A 113 -12.01 -2.08 -4.01
N ALA A 114 -13.16 -1.86 -3.38
CA ALA A 114 -13.76 -2.83 -2.49
C ALA A 114 -15.26 -3.00 -2.74
N LEU A 115 -15.76 -4.20 -2.45
CA LEU A 115 -17.17 -4.55 -2.41
C LEU A 115 -17.42 -5.32 -1.11
N VAL A 116 -18.48 -5.00 -0.38
CA VAL A 116 -18.84 -5.75 0.82
C VAL A 116 -19.94 -6.74 0.47
N GLU A 117 -19.68 -8.02 0.72
CA GLU A 117 -20.61 -9.11 0.44
C GLU A 117 -20.41 -10.25 1.44
N ASN A 118 -21.49 -10.91 1.86
CA ASN A 118 -21.44 -12.12 2.71
C ASN A 118 -20.57 -11.96 3.97
N ASN A 119 -20.70 -10.83 4.66
CA ASN A 119 -19.91 -10.48 5.85
C ASN A 119 -18.39 -10.47 5.64
N LYS A 120 -17.94 -10.18 4.41
CA LYS A 120 -16.53 -9.91 4.08
C LYS A 120 -16.41 -8.65 3.24
N ALA A 121 -15.26 -7.99 3.31
CA ALA A 121 -14.89 -7.00 2.31
C ALA A 121 -14.02 -7.67 1.24
N LEU A 122 -14.51 -7.70 0.00
CA LEU A 122 -13.77 -8.13 -1.17
C LEU A 122 -12.96 -6.94 -1.68
N LEU A 123 -11.63 -7.07 -1.70
CA LEU A 123 -10.69 -6.07 -2.15
C LEU A 123 -10.20 -6.47 -3.55
N PHE A 124 -10.67 -5.83 -4.61
CA PHE A 124 -10.18 -6.09 -5.96
C PHE A 124 -9.02 -5.17 -6.28
N PHE A 125 -7.98 -5.68 -6.94
CA PHE A 125 -6.76 -4.94 -7.25
C PHE A 125 -6.11 -5.43 -8.54
N THR A 126 -5.23 -4.61 -9.12
CA THR A 126 -4.37 -5.06 -10.22
C THR A 126 -3.08 -5.65 -9.65
N GLY A 127 -2.83 -6.94 -9.83
CA GLY A 127 -1.53 -7.54 -9.64
C GLY A 127 -0.57 -7.09 -10.74
N ASN A 128 0.54 -6.46 -10.37
CA ASN A 128 1.58 -6.06 -11.31
C ASN A 128 2.72 -7.08 -11.27
N LYS A 129 2.83 -7.92 -12.31
CA LYS A 129 3.99 -8.76 -12.57
C LYS A 129 4.86 -8.16 -13.67
N ARG A 130 6.16 -8.40 -13.61
CA ARG A 130 7.06 -8.20 -14.75
C ARG A 130 7.76 -9.50 -15.12
N ASP A 131 7.96 -9.72 -16.42
CA ASP A 131 8.75 -10.83 -16.92
C ASP A 131 10.26 -10.53 -16.87
N GLN A 132 11.07 -11.50 -17.29
CA GLN A 132 12.53 -11.39 -17.38
C GLN A 132 13.04 -10.26 -18.29
N ASN A 133 12.21 -9.80 -19.24
CA ASN A 133 12.52 -8.69 -20.15
C ASN A 133 11.93 -7.37 -19.64
N TRP A 134 11.44 -7.34 -18.40
CA TRP A 134 10.80 -6.20 -17.75
C TRP A 134 9.47 -5.77 -18.38
N ASN A 135 8.83 -6.62 -19.19
CA ASN A 135 7.50 -6.34 -19.71
C ASN A 135 6.46 -6.49 -18.61
N ARG A 136 5.48 -5.58 -18.57
CA ARG A 136 4.40 -5.61 -17.58
C ARG A 136 3.34 -6.64 -17.98
N ILE A 137 2.99 -7.52 -17.04
CA ILE A 137 1.88 -8.47 -17.13
C ILE A 137 0.88 -8.10 -16.02
N PRO A 138 -0.18 -7.32 -16.33
CA PRO A 138 -1.19 -6.95 -15.34
C PRO A 138 -2.28 -8.02 -15.22
N THR A 139 -2.61 -8.41 -13.99
CA THR A 139 -3.68 -9.37 -13.67
C THR A 139 -4.72 -8.71 -12.77
N GLN A 140 -6.00 -8.99 -12.96
CA GLN A 140 -7.03 -8.55 -12.02
C GLN A 140 -7.21 -9.63 -10.96
N CYS A 141 -6.96 -9.27 -9.71
CA CYS A 141 -6.94 -10.16 -8.55
C CYS A 141 -7.96 -9.67 -7.52
N PHE A 142 -8.26 -10.50 -6.53
CA PHE A 142 -9.00 -10.03 -5.36
C PHE A 142 -8.45 -10.61 -4.07
N ALA A 143 -8.78 -9.99 -2.95
CA ALA A 143 -8.57 -10.50 -1.61
C ALA A 143 -9.88 -10.39 -0.82
N THR A 144 -9.99 -11.14 0.27
CA THR A 144 -11.10 -11.02 1.21
C THR A 144 -10.58 -10.62 2.57
N MET A 145 -11.21 -9.63 3.18
CA MET A 145 -11.00 -9.24 4.57
C MET A 145 -12.18 -9.71 5.42
N ASP A 146 -11.92 -10.44 6.49
CA ASP A 146 -12.94 -10.84 7.46
C ASP A 146 -13.17 -9.79 8.56
N SER A 147 -14.13 -10.03 9.46
CA SER A 147 -14.47 -9.10 10.55
C SER A 147 -13.35 -8.87 11.56
N ASP A 148 -12.39 -9.80 11.65
CA ASP A 148 -11.22 -9.68 12.53
C ASP A 148 -10.08 -8.91 11.85
N GLY A 149 -10.26 -8.51 10.58
CA GLY A 149 -9.29 -7.78 9.79
C GLY A 149 -8.28 -8.67 9.08
N ASN A 150 -8.44 -10.00 9.09
CA ASN A 150 -7.53 -10.90 8.38
C ASN A 150 -7.80 -10.80 6.88
N ILE A 151 -6.73 -10.59 6.10
CA ILE A 151 -6.81 -10.47 4.65
C ILE A 151 -6.19 -11.71 4.00
N GLU A 152 -6.97 -12.35 3.12
CA GLU A 152 -6.55 -13.51 2.32
C GLU A 152 -6.67 -13.18 0.84
N LYS A 153 -5.61 -13.41 0.06
CA LYS A 153 -5.62 -13.17 -1.39
C LYS A 153 -6.08 -14.38 -2.20
N HIS A 154 -6.72 -14.08 -3.31
CA HIS A 154 -7.28 -15.02 -4.26
C HIS A 154 -6.92 -14.61 -5.69
N GLY A 155 -6.12 -15.46 -6.37
CA GLY A 155 -5.86 -15.37 -7.81
C GLY A 155 -4.56 -14.70 -8.19
#